data_AF-A0A2J8KSE0-F1
#
_entry.id   AF-A0A2J8KSE0-F1
#
_cell.length_a   1.000
_cell.length_b   1.000
_cell.length_c   1.000
_cell.angle_alpha   90.00
_cell.angle_beta   90.00
_cell.angle_gamma   90.00
#
_symmetry.space_group_name_H-M   'P 1'
#
loop_
_entity.id
_entity.type
_entity.pdbx_description
1 polymer ?
#
loop_
_entity_poly.entity_id
_entity_poly.type
_entity_poly.pdbx_seq_one_letter_code
_entity_poly.pdbx_strand_id
1 'polypeptide(L)' 'MFRAAAPGQLRRAASLLRFQSTLVIAEHANDSLAPITLNTITAATRLEGEVSCLVAGTKCDKRN' A
#
# COMPACT_ATOMS: atom_id res chain seq x y z
N MET A 1 -3.90 -9.63 -41.69
CA MET A 1 -2.76 -8.70 -41.84
C MET A 1 -2.43 -8.13 -40.48
N PHE A 2 -1.34 -8.56 -39.85
CA PHE A 2 -0.91 -8.05 -38.56
C PHE A 2 -0.06 -6.80 -38.77
N ARG A 3 -0.52 -5.66 -38.23
CA ARG A 3 0.23 -4.40 -38.22
C ARG A 3 1.26 -4.47 -37.08
N ALA A 4 2.55 -4.35 -37.41
CA ALA A 4 3.62 -4.24 -36.43
C ALA A 4 3.50 -2.92 -35.66
N ALA A 5 3.37 -3.00 -34.33
CA ALA A 5 3.41 -1.85 -33.44
C ALA A 5 4.86 -1.37 -33.27
N ALA A 6 5.09 -0.07 -33.38
CA ALA A 6 6.41 0.55 -33.28
C ALA A 6 7.04 0.35 -31.88
N PRO A 7 8.34 0.02 -31.78
CA PRO A 7 9.04 -0.18 -30.52
C PRO A 7 9.35 1.18 -29.88
N GLY A 8 8.43 1.68 -29.07
CA GLY A 8 8.67 2.94 -28.34
C GLY A 8 7.55 3.43 -27.43
N GLN A 9 6.34 2.85 -27.50
CA GLN A 9 5.16 3.38 -26.82
C GLN A 9 4.60 2.52 -25.67
N LEU A 10 5.28 1.44 -25.28
CA LEU A 10 4.75 0.51 -24.27
C LEU A 10 5.15 0.80 -22.81
N ARG A 11 5.72 1.96 -22.48
CA ARG A 11 6.12 2.27 -21.09
C ARG A 11 5.11 3.09 -20.28
N ARG A 12 3.95 3.46 -20.84
CA ARG A 12 2.94 4.31 -20.15
C ARG A 12 1.69 3.58 -19.64
N ALA A 13 1.50 2.30 -19.94
CA ALA A 13 0.29 1.57 -19.53
C ALA A 13 0.34 1.08 -18.07
N ALA A 14 1.54 0.81 -17.52
CA ALA A 14 1.67 0.24 -16.18
C ALA A 14 1.35 1.24 -15.05
N SER A 15 1.55 2.54 -15.26
CA SER A 15 1.25 3.58 -14.26
C SER A 15 -0.24 3.97 -14.21
N LEU A 16 -1.05 3.54 -15.18
CA LEU A 16 -2.48 3.83 -15.26
C LEU A 16 -3.35 2.70 -14.70
N LEU A 17 -2.77 1.52 -14.47
CA LEU A 17 -3.37 0.52 -13.60
C LEU A 17 -3.14 1.01 -12.16
N ARG A 18 -4.08 1.80 -11.64
CA ARG A 18 -4.14 2.02 -10.18
C ARG A 18 -4.36 0.64 -9.56
N PHE A 19 -3.30 0.06 -9.00
CA PHE A 19 -3.46 -1.04 -8.07
C PHE A 19 -4.40 -0.54 -6.99
N GLN A 20 -5.59 -1.12 -6.94
CA GLN A 20 -6.66 -0.74 -6.03
C GLN A 20 -6.27 -1.27 -4.63
N SER A 21 -5.23 -0.65 -4.06
CA SER A 21 -4.57 -1.06 -2.83
C SER A 21 -4.12 0.16 -2.05
N THR A 22 -4.24 0.11 -0.73
CA THR A 22 -3.83 1.16 0.19
C THR A 22 -2.69 0.67 1.06
N LEU A 23 -1.61 1.45 1.16
CA LEU A 23 -0.54 1.23 2.13
C LEU A 23 -0.73 2.18 3.32
N VAL A 24 -0.94 1.62 4.51
CA VAL A 24 -0.98 2.36 5.77
C VAL A 24 0.39 2.30 6.43
N ILE A 25 0.96 3.44 6.80
CA ILE A 25 2.15 3.52 7.65
C ILE A 25 1.68 3.59 9.10
N ALA A 26 2.01 2.58 9.87
CA ALA A 26 1.59 2.45 11.25
C ALA A 26 2.57 3.15 12.20
N GLU A 27 2.06 4.11 12.95
CA GLU A 27 2.77 4.73 14.05
C GLU A 27 2.77 3.79 15.27
N HIS A 28 3.94 3.60 15.88
CA HIS A 28 4.10 2.86 17.12
C HIS A 28 5.17 3.50 18.01
N ALA A 29 5.04 3.34 19.33
CA ALA A 29 5.99 3.78 20.33
C ALA A 29 5.97 2.81 21.53
N ASN A 30 7.14 2.52 22.10
CA ASN A 30 7.30 1.67 23.30
C ASN A 30 6.54 0.34 23.21
N ASP A 31 6.68 -0.36 22.08
CA ASP A 31 6.02 -1.65 21.83
C ASP A 31 4.49 -1.59 21.74
N SER A 32 3.91 -0.39 21.60
CA SER A 32 2.47 -0.17 21.45
C SER A 32 2.17 0.60 20.18
N LEU A 33 1.12 0.20 19.48
CA LEU A 33 0.59 0.92 18.31
C LEU A 33 -0.08 2.22 18.76
N ALA A 34 0.10 3.31 18.02
CA ALA A 34 -0.65 4.53 18.27
C ALA A 34 -2.14 4.31 17.88
N PRO A 35 -3.12 4.71 18.71
CA PRO A 35 -4.54 4.51 18.42
C PRO A 35 -5.00 5.15 17.11
N ILE A 36 -4.33 6.23 16.68
CA ILE A 36 -4.62 6.90 15.40
C ILE A 36 -4.43 5.96 14.20
N THR A 37 -3.51 4.99 14.29
CA THR A 37 -3.29 3.99 13.24
C THR A 37 -4.55 3.17 12.95
N LEU A 38 -5.36 2.85 13.97
CA LEU A 38 -6.61 2.10 13.79
C LEU A 38 -7.68 2.92 13.05
N ASN A 39 -7.73 4.23 13.31
CA ASN A 39 -8.60 5.16 12.58
C ASN A 39 -8.18 5.24 11.10
N THR A 40 -6.87 5.29 10.83
CA THR A 40 -6.32 5.29 9.47
C THR A 40 -6.61 3.99 8.73
N ILE A 41 -6.48 2.83 9.38
CA ILE A 41 -6.87 1.53 8.79
C ILE A 41 -8.36 1.53 8.48
N THR A 42 -9.20 2.02 9.39
CA THR A 42 -10.66 2.11 9.17
C THR A 42 -11.02 3.05 8.01
N ALA A 43 -10.26 4.13 7.81
CA ALA A 43 -10.42 4.99 6.64
C ALA A 43 -9.96 4.30 5.35
N ALA A 44 -8.84 3.56 5.41
CA ALA A 44 -8.28 2.83 4.27
C ALA A 44 -9.21 1.71 3.77
N THR A 45 -9.90 1.00 4.67
CA THR A 45 -10.85 -0.06 4.28
C THR A 45 -12.07 0.48 3.54
N ARG A 46 -12.38 1.78 3.64
CA ARG A 46 -13.43 2.43 2.86
C ARG A 46 -13.04 2.74 1.42
N LEU A 47 -11.75 2.67 1.08
CA LEU A 47 -11.24 3.00 -0.26
C LEU A 47 -11.34 1.86 -1.28
N GLU A 48 -12.09 0.79 -0.96
CA GLU A 48 -12.30 -0.42 -1.76
C GLU A 48 -11.00 -1.00 -2.36
N GLY A 49 -10.46 -2.06 -1.77
CA GLY A 49 -9.20 -2.63 -2.24
C GLY A 49 -8.42 -3.33 -1.15
N GLU A 50 -7.24 -3.84 -1.48
CA GLU A 50 -6.36 -4.46 -0.50
C GLU A 50 -5.75 -3.40 0.43
N VAL A 51 -5.72 -3.66 1.74
CA VAL A 51 -5.04 -2.78 2.70
C VAL A 51 -3.81 -3.48 3.24
N SER A 52 -2.63 -2.95 2.91
CA SER A 52 -1.34 -3.36 3.47
C SER A 52 -0.93 -2.39 4.57
N CYS A 53 -0.30 -2.88 5.65
CA CYS A 53 0.14 -2.04 6.77
C CYS A 53 1.64 -2.26 7.03
N LEU A 54 2.41 -1.18 7.06
CA LEU A 54 3.86 -1.20 7.36
C LEU A 54 4.11 -0.58 8.73
N VAL A 55 4.61 -1.40 9.66
CA VAL A 55 5.15 -0.96 10.95
C VAL A 55 6.67 -0.97 10.82
N ALA A 56 7.31 0.18 10.95
CA ALA A 56 8.76 0.31 10.84
C ALA A 56 9.36 0.88 12.13
N GLY A 57 10.51 0.35 12.55
CA GLY A 57 11.21 0.79 13.75
C GLY A 57 11.91 -0.37 14.46
N THR A 58 12.45 -0.09 15.64
CA THR A 58 13.00 -1.13 16.51
C THR A 58 11.88 -1.88 17.22
N LYS A 59 12.08 -3.17 17.50
CA LYS A 59 11.15 -4.02 18.27
C LYS A 59 9.74 -4.19 17.64
N CYS A 60 9.62 -4.07 16.33
CA CYS A 60 8.36 -4.34 15.63
C CYS A 60 7.97 -5.83 15.61
N ASP A 61 8.93 -6.74 15.75
CA ASP A 61 8.73 -8.20 15.74
C ASP A 61 8.45 -8.80 17.13
N LYS A 62 7.81 -8.04 18.03
CA LYS A 62 7.49 -8.53 19.37
C LYS A 62 6.39 -9.59 19.30
N ARG A 63 6.78 -10.85 19.09
CA ARG A 63 5.90 -12.02 19.24
C ARG A 63 5.70 -12.27 20.73
N ASN A 64 4.45 -12.20 21.16
CA ASN A 64 4.00 -12.63 22.48
C ASN A 64 4.06 -14.16 22.62
#